data_AF-A0A1J5HQL6-F1
#
_entry.id   AF-A0A1J5HQL6-F1
#
_cell.length_a   1.000
_cell.length_b   1.000
_cell.length_c   1.000
_cell.angle_alpha   90.00
_cell.angle_beta   90.00
_cell.angle_gamma   90.00
#
_symmetry.space_group_name_H-M   'P 1'
#
loop_
_entity.id
_entity.type
_entity.pdbx_description
1 polymer ?
#
loop_
_entity_poly.entity_id
_entity_poly.type
_entity_poly.pdbx_seq_one_letter_code
_entity_poly.pdbx_strand_id
1 'polypeptide(L)' 'MRKFQELHRHEFEQFLERFSIRGSLKFRNNKWIGLTRDGKPFTVHVKHGTTRKYSSRLVEAVAKDLSVTLEEFEEWYK' A
#
# COMPACT_ATOMS: atom_id res chain seq x y z
N MET A 1 15.65 -12.01 9.40
CA MET A 1 14.70 -11.75 8.31
C MET A 1 14.08 -10.38 8.54
N ARG A 2 14.43 -9.38 7.72
CA ARG A 2 13.70 -8.10 7.74
C ARG A 2 12.32 -8.32 7.12
N LYS A 3 11.29 -7.71 7.69
CA LYS A 3 9.90 -7.82 7.24
C LYS A 3 9.36 -6.41 7.08
N PHE A 4 8.39 -6.25 6.18
CA PHE A 4 7.63 -5.01 6.08
C PHE A 4 7.02 -4.65 7.44
N GLN A 5 6.99 -3.36 7.76
CA GLN A 5 6.38 -2.86 8.99
C GLN A 5 4.85 -2.91 8.87
N GLU A 6 4.17 -3.03 10.01
CA GLU A 6 2.74 -2.78 10.06
C GLU A 6 2.49 -1.29 9.88
N LEU A 7 1.53 -0.94 9.03
CA LEU A 7 1.21 0.46 8.75
C LEU A 7 -0.12 0.85 9.36
N HIS A 8 -0.18 2.03 9.97
CA HIS A 8 -1.45 2.68 10.27
C HIS A 8 -2.20 3.06 9.00
N ARG A 9 -3.50 3.36 9.13
CA ARG A 9 -4.32 3.69 7.96
C ARG A 9 -3.75 4.84 7.11
N HIS A 10 -3.30 5.90 7.76
CA HIS A 10 -2.76 7.08 7.07
C HIS A 10 -1.40 6.77 6.42
N GLU A 11 -0.53 6.01 7.10
CA GLU A 11 0.77 5.59 6.54
C GLU A 11 0.55 4.68 5.32
N PHE A 12 -0.42 3.77 5.41
CA PHE A 12 -0.75 2.90 4.28
C PHE A 12 -1.31 3.66 3.09
N GLU A 13 -2.13 4.69 3.33
CA GLU A 13 -2.61 5.58 2.28
C GLU A 13 -1.47 6.35 1.61
N GLN A 14 -0.54 6.90 2.41
CA GLN A 14 0.66 7.58 1.89
C GLN A 14 1.58 6.63 1.11
N PHE A 15 1.74 5.40 1.60
CA PHE A 15 2.47 4.34 0.91
C PHE A 15 1.87 4.07 -0.47
N LEU A 16 0.55 3.85 -0.53
CA LEU A 16 -0.15 3.65 -1.79
C LEU A 16 0.02 4.87 -2.71
N GLU A 17 -0.14 6.08 -2.21
CA GLU A 17 0.00 7.29 -3.03
C GLU A 17 1.43 7.47 -3.57
N ARG A 18 2.43 7.19 -2.73
CA ARG A 18 3.86 7.36 -3.05
C ARG A 18 4.36 6.38 -4.11
N PHE A 19 3.86 5.16 -4.07
CA PHE A 19 4.34 4.06 -4.91
C PHE A 19 3.37 3.69 -6.05
N SER A 20 2.28 4.46 -6.21
CA SER A 20 1.38 4.39 -7.36
C SER A 20 1.64 5.51 -8.36
N ILE A 21 1.04 5.42 -9.54
CA ILE A 21 0.95 6.56 -10.46
C ILE A 21 0.17 7.69 -9.77
N ARG A 22 0.72 8.90 -9.82
CA ARG A 22 0.13 10.10 -9.22
C ARG A 22 -1.29 10.33 -9.73
N GLY A 23 -2.23 10.54 -8.81
CA GLY A 23 -3.64 10.77 -9.13
C GLY A 23 -4.43 9.54 -9.58
N SER A 24 -3.81 8.36 -9.65
CA SER A 24 -4.52 7.11 -9.98
C SER A 24 -5.25 6.50 -8.79
N LEU A 25 -4.78 6.78 -7.57
CA LEU A 25 -5.30 6.20 -6.33
C LEU A 25 -6.69 6.74 -6.00
N LYS A 26 -7.65 5.84 -5.77
CA LYS A 26 -9.03 6.14 -5.39
C LYS A 26 -9.51 5.17 -4.33
N PHE A 27 -10.29 5.68 -3.37
CA PHE A 27 -10.99 4.84 -2.40
C PHE A 27 -12.47 4.70 -2.78
N ARG A 28 -12.95 3.47 -3.01
CA ARG A 28 -14.35 3.20 -3.34
C ARG A 28 -14.77 1.83 -2.81
N ASN A 29 -15.99 1.74 -2.25
CA ASN A 29 -16.58 0.48 -1.77
C ASN A 29 -15.64 -0.32 -0.84
N ASN A 30 -14.99 0.37 0.11
CA ASN A 30 -14.00 -0.21 1.02
C ASN A 30 -12.79 -0.84 0.33
N LYS A 31 -12.40 -0.29 -0.81
CA LYS A 31 -11.19 -0.71 -1.54
C LYS A 31 -10.39 0.50 -1.95
N TRP A 32 -9.07 0.38 -1.82
CA TRP A 32 -8.14 1.22 -2.56
C TRP A 32 -7.94 0.63 -3.93
N ILE A 33 -8.05 1.46 -4.96
CA ILE A 33 -7.88 1.09 -6.36
C ILE A 33 -6.90 2.09 -6.96
N GLY A 34 -5.88 1.62 -7.65
CA GLY A 34 -4.88 2.49 -8.25
C GLY A 34 -4.14 1.80 -9.37
N LEU A 35 -3.17 2.51 -9.94
CA LEU A 35 -2.24 1.96 -10.93
C LEU A 35 -0.83 1.94 -10.32
N THR A 36 -0.13 0.83 -10.50
CA THR A 36 1.30 0.70 -10.15
C THR A 36 2.13 1.66 -11.01
N ARG A 37 3.42 1.85 -10.69
CA ARG A 37 4.35 2.67 -11.50
C ARG A 37 4.41 2.24 -12.97
N ASP A 38 4.19 0.95 -13.25
CA ASP A 38 4.16 0.37 -14.60
C ASP A 38 2.79 0.50 -15.29
N GLY A 39 1.81 1.16 -14.68
CA GLY A 39 0.46 1.33 -15.24
C GLY A 39 -0.47 0.12 -15.05
N LYS A 40 -0.05 -0.89 -14.27
CA LYS A 40 -0.89 -2.06 -14.00
C LYS A 40 -1.92 -1.74 -12.91
N PRO A 41 -3.18 -2.17 -13.02
CA PRO A 41 -4.16 -1.96 -11.97
C PRO A 41 -3.88 -2.84 -10.75
N PHE A 42 -4.05 -2.28 -9.55
CA PHE A 42 -4.06 -3.03 -8.30
C PHE A 42 -5.30 -2.68 -7.48
N THR A 43 -5.66 -3.55 -6.55
CA THR A 43 -6.81 -3.32 -5.64
C THR A 43 -6.50 -3.88 -4.26
N VAL A 44 -6.70 -3.06 -3.23
CA VAL A 44 -6.53 -3.46 -1.83
C VAL A 44 -7.87 -3.39 -1.12
N HIS A 45 -8.35 -4.54 -0.65
CA HIS A 45 -9.58 -4.61 0.14
C HIS A 45 -9.33 -4.19 1.58
N VAL A 46 -10.12 -3.22 2.02
CA VAL A 46 -10.18 -2.81 3.42
C VAL A 46 -11.39 -3.51 4.03
N LYS A 47 -11.18 -4.28 5.10
CA LYS A 47 -12.30 -4.90 5.83
C LYS A 47 -13.22 -3.79 6.38
N HIS A 48 -14.52 -4.04 6.37
CA HIS A 48 -15.49 -3.12 6.99
C HIS A 48 -15.15 -2.91 8.48
N GLY A 49 -15.02 -1.65 8.91
CA GLY A 49 -14.80 -1.28 10.32
C GLY A 49 -13.55 -0.44 10.60
N THR A 50 -13.17 -0.36 11.88
CA THR A 50 -12.05 0.44 12.41
C THR A 50 -10.70 -0.23 12.19
N THR A 51 -10.37 -0.68 10.97
CA THR A 51 -9.02 -1.15 10.67
C THR A 51 -8.06 0.02 10.80
N ARG A 52 -7.46 0.17 11.99
CA ARG A 52 -6.50 1.22 12.32
C ARG A 52 -5.09 0.88 11.83
N LYS A 53 -4.82 -0.42 11.61
CA LYS A 53 -3.52 -0.98 11.22
C LYS A 53 -3.69 -2.05 10.15
N TYR A 54 -2.74 -2.09 9.23
CA TYR A 54 -2.59 -3.08 8.19
C TYR A 54 -1.37 -3.95 8.50
N SER A 55 -1.56 -5.26 8.45
CA SER A 55 -0.52 -6.21 8.84
C SER A 55 0.65 -6.19 7.87
N SER A 56 1.84 -6.50 8.36
CA SER A 56 3.07 -6.63 7.57
C SER A 56 2.92 -7.52 6.35
N ARG A 57 2.13 -8.59 6.45
CA ARG A 57 1.82 -9.49 5.33
C ARG A 57 1.02 -8.80 4.22
N LEU A 58 0.06 -7.96 4.58
CA LEU A 58 -0.70 -7.18 3.59
C LEU A 58 0.21 -6.13 2.95
N VAL A 59 0.99 -5.42 3.75
CA VAL A 59 1.94 -4.41 3.26
C VAL A 59 2.92 -5.04 2.27
N GLU A 60 3.47 -6.21 2.60
CA GLU A 60 4.37 -6.97 1.71
C GLU A 60 3.69 -7.38 0.39
N ALA A 61 2.45 -7.88 0.45
CA ALA A 61 1.71 -8.27 -0.75
C ALA A 61 1.48 -7.07 -1.68
N VAL A 62 1.07 -5.93 -1.10
CA VAL A 62 0.82 -4.71 -1.87
C VAL A 62 2.13 -4.10 -2.38
N ALA A 63 3.21 -4.17 -1.61
CA ALA A 63 4.54 -3.75 -2.08
C ALA A 63 4.97 -4.56 -3.31
N LYS A 64 4.73 -5.88 -3.31
CA LYS A 64 4.99 -6.72 -4.49
C LYS A 64 4.16 -6.30 -5.70
N ASP A 65 2.86 -6.02 -5.52
CA ASP A 65 2.01 -5.52 -6.60
C ASP A 65 2.51 -4.18 -7.15
N LEU A 66 3.00 -3.29 -6.28
CA LEU A 66 3.54 -1.98 -6.63
C LEU A 66 4.99 -2.01 -7.13
N SER A 67 5.60 -3.20 -7.27
CA SER A 67 7.02 -3.39 -7.62
C SER A 67 7.98 -2.67 -6.66
N VAL A 68 7.63 -2.56 -5.38
CA VAL A 68 8.41 -1.87 -4.34
C VAL A 68 9.30 -2.86 -3.61
N THR A 69 10.60 -2.57 -3.58
CA THR A 69 11.56 -3.35 -2.80
C THR A 69 11.45 -3.05 -1.30
N LEU A 70 11.93 -3.97 -0.46
CA LEU A 70 11.98 -3.72 0.99
C LEU A 70 12.86 -2.52 1.34
N GLU A 71 13.95 -2.30 0.58
CA GLU A 71 14.86 -1.17 0.78
C GLU A 71 14.16 0.16 0.49
N GLU A 72 13.48 0.29 -0.65
CA GLU A 72 12.70 1.49 -0.97
C GLU A 72 11.60 1.77 0.07
N PHE A 73 10.97 0.72 0.57
CA PHE A 73 9.99 0.84 1.65
C PHE A 73 10.64 1.34 2.95
N GLU A 74 11.78 0.76 3.35
CA GLU A 74 12.51 1.18 4.55
C GLU A 74 13.06 2.61 4.44
N GLU A 75 13.43 3.06 3.24
CA GLU A 75 13.85 4.44 2.98
C GLU A 75 12.68 5.43 3.06
N TRP A 76 11.49 5.04 2.61
CA TRP A 76 10.29 5.89 2.70
C TRP A 76 9.72 5.96 4.13
N TYR A 77 9.81 4.86 4.88
CA TYR A 77 9.19 4.75 6.21
C TYR A 77 10.04 5.38 7.33
N LYS A 78 11.34 5.58 7.11
CA LYS A 78 12.25 6.25 8.05
C LYS A 78 12.15 7.77 7.97
#